data_AF-A0AAE1I1H7-F1
#
_entry.id   AF-A0AAE1I1H7-F1
#
_cell.length_a   1.000
_cell.length_b   1.000
_cell.length_c   1.000
_cell.angle_alpha   90.00
_cell.angle_beta   90.00
_cell.angle_gamma   90.00
#
_symmetry.space_group_name_H-M   'P 1'
#
loop_
_entity.id
_entity.type
_entity.pdbx_description
1 polymer ?
#
loop_
_entity_poly.entity_id
_entity_poly.type
_entity_poly.pdbx_seq_one_letter_code
_entity_poly.pdbx_strand_id
1 'polypeptide(L)'
;IGVLCLVSDKIAYKIGNSAAGDGQRDPYQCCLATIFLEIGPDVMGCFGSASSKADQEESKRRKEANKRINQQIQRDKQVYRATHRLLLLGAGESGKSTIVKQMRILHVNGFSPEEKMLKIEDIKKNIRDAILTITGAMSTLTPPISLEKPENQSRVDYIQDVASQHDFDYPPEFYEHTEILWKDRGVQACFERSNEYQLIDCAKYFLDQVHIIKQPDYTPSEQDILRCRVLTSGIFETRFQVDKVNFHMFDVGGQRDERRKWIQCFNDVTAIIFVTACSSYNMVLREDPTQNRLRESLDLFKSIWNNRWLRTISVILFLNKQDLLAEKIKAGKSRLEEYFADFSRYQTPVDATSEPSDHPEVVRAKYFIRDEFLRISTASGDGKHYCYPHFTCAVDTENIRRVFNDCRDIIQRMHLRQYELL
;
A
#
# COMPACT_ATOMS: atom_id res chain seq x y z
N ILE A 1 27.52 -11.11 11.43
CA ILE A 1 26.68 -10.95 12.64
C ILE A 1 25.17 -11.13 12.33
N GLY A 2 24.68 -10.86 11.11
CA GLY A 2 23.25 -11.04 10.76
C GLY A 2 22.75 -12.44 10.37
N VAL A 3 23.60 -13.49 10.36
CA VAL A 3 23.18 -14.86 9.96
C VAL A 3 22.91 -15.76 11.19
N LEU A 4 23.28 -15.33 12.41
CA LEU A 4 23.01 -16.10 13.62
C LEU A 4 21.61 -15.87 14.24
N CYS A 5 20.88 -14.82 13.86
CA CYS A 5 19.53 -14.58 14.42
C CYS A 5 18.43 -15.47 13.80
N LEU A 6 18.61 -16.00 12.59
CA LEU A 6 17.57 -16.79 11.91
C LEU A 6 17.50 -18.27 12.35
N VAL A 7 18.48 -18.73 13.15
CA VAL A 7 18.47 -20.10 13.70
C VAL A 7 17.85 -20.14 15.10
N SER A 8 17.83 -19.04 15.84
CA SER A 8 17.25 -19.00 17.19
C SER A 8 15.71 -19.04 17.20
N ASP A 9 15.04 -18.45 16.21
CA ASP A 9 13.56 -18.39 16.23
C ASP A 9 12.89 -19.69 15.74
N LYS A 10 13.60 -20.52 14.95
CA LYS A 10 13.06 -21.82 14.48
C LYS A 10 13.22 -22.95 15.49
N ILE A 11 14.05 -22.78 16.52
CA ILE A 11 14.20 -23.77 17.61
C ILE A 11 13.19 -23.46 18.73
N ALA A 12 12.82 -22.20 18.95
CA ALA A 12 11.83 -21.81 19.95
C ALA A 12 10.40 -22.30 19.63
N TYR A 13 10.04 -22.48 18.35
CA TYR A 13 8.70 -22.95 17.95
C TYR A 13 8.51 -24.48 18.08
N LYS A 14 9.56 -25.24 18.37
CA LYS A 14 9.49 -26.71 18.48
C LYS A 14 9.56 -27.26 19.91
N ILE A 15 9.71 -26.38 20.90
CA ILE A 15 9.79 -26.75 22.34
C ILE A 15 8.55 -26.25 23.12
N GLY A 16 7.63 -25.52 22.48
CA GLY A 16 6.43 -24.95 23.13
C GLY A 16 5.21 -25.86 23.23
N ASN A 17 5.36 -27.19 23.22
CA ASN A 17 4.21 -28.11 23.34
C ASN A 17 4.48 -29.25 24.35
N SER A 18 4.91 -28.88 25.55
CA SER A 18 4.68 -29.68 26.75
C SER A 18 4.99 -28.83 27.98
N ALA A 19 4.15 -28.97 29.01
CA ALA A 19 4.18 -28.31 30.31
C ALA A 19 3.51 -26.92 30.40
N ALA A 20 2.22 -26.94 30.71
CA ALA A 20 1.58 -25.93 31.55
C ALA A 20 2.00 -26.18 33.01
N GLY A 21 2.34 -25.11 33.75
CA GLY A 21 2.55 -25.16 35.19
C GLY A 21 3.50 -24.09 35.72
N ASP A 22 2.92 -23.00 36.21
CA ASP A 22 3.36 -22.07 37.27
C ASP A 22 4.83 -21.65 37.44
N GLY A 23 5.02 -20.34 37.57
CA GLY A 23 5.97 -19.77 38.54
C GLY A 23 7.04 -18.82 37.99
N GLN A 24 7.01 -17.58 38.47
CA GLN A 24 8.00 -16.51 38.29
C GLN A 24 9.45 -16.93 38.60
N ARG A 25 10.43 -16.46 37.79
CA ARG A 25 11.62 -15.64 38.19
C ARG A 25 12.63 -15.41 37.05
N ASP A 26 13.33 -14.29 37.16
CA ASP A 26 14.40 -13.75 36.29
C ASP A 26 15.57 -14.72 36.00
N PRO A 27 16.23 -14.63 34.83
CA PRO A 27 17.46 -15.37 34.54
C PRO A 27 18.69 -14.45 34.52
N TYR A 28 19.42 -14.40 35.65
CA TYR A 28 20.85 -14.08 35.66
C TYR A 28 21.56 -15.18 36.46
N GLN A 29 22.63 -15.72 35.89
CA GLN A 29 23.60 -16.68 36.45
C GLN A 29 23.25 -18.18 36.50
N CYS A 30 24.33 -18.96 36.35
CA CYS A 30 24.48 -20.43 36.44
C CYS A 30 24.09 -21.22 35.18
N CYS A 31 24.90 -22.16 34.65
CA CYS A 31 25.83 -23.06 35.34
C CYS A 31 27.16 -23.30 34.59
N LEU A 32 28.23 -23.24 35.37
CA LEU A 32 29.50 -23.94 35.21
C LEU A 32 29.36 -25.36 35.79
N ALA A 33 29.98 -26.34 35.11
CA ALA A 33 30.45 -27.64 35.64
C ALA A 33 29.34 -28.64 36.12
N THR A 34 29.40 -29.97 36.03
CA THR A 34 30.45 -31.00 35.85
C THR A 34 29.70 -32.31 35.50
N ILE A 35 30.36 -33.29 34.86
CA ILE A 35 30.41 -34.73 35.30
C ILE A 35 31.26 -35.53 34.28
N PHE A 36 32.47 -35.88 34.75
CA PHE A 36 33.30 -37.10 34.57
C PHE A 36 33.12 -37.92 33.27
N LEU A 37 34.09 -38.06 32.35
CA LEU A 37 35.45 -38.65 32.43
C LEU A 37 35.50 -40.09 32.98
N GLU A 38 35.38 -41.06 32.07
CA GLU A 38 35.85 -42.43 32.26
C GLU A 38 36.25 -43.03 30.89
N ILE A 39 37.50 -42.84 30.45
CA ILE A 39 38.17 -43.74 29.48
C ILE A 39 39.68 -43.73 29.80
N GLY A 40 40.22 -44.90 30.14
CA GLY A 40 41.63 -45.13 30.43
C GLY A 40 42.54 -45.03 29.20
N PRO A 41 43.87 -45.02 29.40
CA PRO A 41 44.85 -44.79 28.35
C PRO A 41 45.23 -46.11 27.69
N ASP A 42 45.20 -46.19 26.36
CA ASP A 42 46.14 -47.06 25.66
C ASP A 42 46.29 -46.73 24.17
N VAL A 43 47.54 -46.85 23.74
CA VAL A 43 48.08 -46.91 22.36
C VAL A 43 48.34 -45.58 21.64
N MET A 44 49.57 -45.11 21.88
CA MET A 44 50.40 -44.39 20.92
C MET A 44 50.54 -45.22 19.63
N GLY A 45 50.13 -44.67 18.49
CA GLY A 45 50.26 -45.31 17.18
C GLY A 45 50.02 -44.35 16.03
N CYS A 46 51.10 -43.80 15.49
CA CYS A 46 51.09 -43.09 14.21
C CYS A 46 50.55 -44.00 13.09
N PHE A 47 49.37 -43.67 12.54
CA PHE A 47 48.98 -44.09 11.20
C PHE A 47 48.28 -42.93 10.50
N GLY A 48 48.96 -42.35 9.51
CA GLY A 48 48.33 -41.49 8.54
C GLY A 48 47.31 -42.31 7.76
N SER A 49 46.03 -42.08 8.00
CA SER A 49 44.98 -42.60 7.13
C SER A 49 45.03 -41.81 5.83
N ALA A 50 45.51 -42.47 4.77
CA ALA A 50 45.23 -42.03 3.42
C ALA A 50 43.71 -41.91 3.29
N SER A 51 43.19 -40.68 3.25
CA SER A 51 41.79 -40.36 2.98
C SER A 51 41.29 -41.27 1.86
N SER A 52 40.23 -42.05 2.09
CA SER A 52 39.77 -43.04 1.13
C SER A 52 39.45 -42.36 -0.21
N LYS A 53 39.54 -43.09 -1.33
CA LYS A 53 39.17 -42.51 -2.65
C LYS A 53 37.74 -41.93 -2.63
N ALA A 54 36.85 -42.52 -1.84
CA ALA A 54 35.50 -42.02 -1.60
C ALA A 54 35.50 -40.67 -0.86
N ASP A 55 36.32 -40.50 0.19
CA ASP A 55 36.44 -39.23 0.92
C ASP A 55 37.05 -38.12 0.05
N GLN A 56 38.02 -38.46 -0.80
CA GLN A 56 38.61 -37.50 -1.75
C GLN A 56 37.60 -37.09 -2.83
N GLU A 57 36.80 -38.04 -3.33
CA GLU A 57 35.77 -37.77 -4.33
C GLU A 57 34.61 -36.97 -3.74
N GLU A 58 34.19 -37.26 -2.50
CA GLU A 58 33.20 -36.47 -1.77
C GLU A 58 33.71 -35.05 -1.47
N SER A 59 34.97 -34.91 -1.04
CA SER A 59 35.61 -33.61 -0.84
C SER A 59 35.68 -32.80 -2.14
N LYS A 60 35.96 -33.45 -3.27
CA LYS A 60 35.95 -32.81 -4.59
C LYS A 60 34.54 -32.37 -4.99
N ARG A 61 33.52 -33.23 -4.81
CA ARG A 61 32.10 -32.88 -5.06
C ARG A 61 31.63 -31.71 -4.19
N ARG A 62 32.00 -31.68 -2.90
CA ARG A 62 31.72 -30.55 -1.98
C ARG A 62 32.41 -29.27 -2.44
N LYS A 63 33.68 -29.33 -2.87
CA LYS A 63 34.40 -28.16 -3.40
C LYS A 63 33.76 -27.64 -4.69
N GLU A 64 33.33 -28.51 -5.59
CA GLU A 64 32.64 -28.14 -6.83
C GLU A 64 31.25 -27.54 -6.54
N ALA A 65 30.48 -28.13 -5.62
CA ALA A 65 29.20 -27.57 -5.17
C ALA A 65 29.39 -26.19 -4.52
N ASN A 66 30.36 -26.03 -3.62
CA ASN A 66 30.70 -24.75 -3.02
C ASN A 66 31.15 -23.72 -4.07
N LYS A 67 31.91 -24.13 -5.08
CA LYS A 67 32.30 -23.24 -6.19
C LYS A 67 31.08 -22.78 -6.99
N ARG A 68 30.13 -23.67 -7.30
CA ARG A 68 28.88 -23.32 -8.01
C ARG A 68 28.01 -22.38 -7.18
N ILE A 69 27.87 -22.65 -5.88
CA ILE A 69 27.13 -21.80 -4.94
C ILE A 69 27.77 -20.41 -4.85
N ASN A 70 29.09 -20.33 -4.69
CA ASN A 70 29.79 -19.04 -4.64
C ASN A 70 29.65 -18.26 -5.94
N GLN A 71 29.70 -18.91 -7.11
CA GLN A 71 29.45 -18.28 -8.40
C GLN A 71 28.00 -17.76 -8.53
N GLN A 72 27.02 -18.50 -8.01
CA GLN A 72 25.63 -18.06 -7.97
C GLN A 72 25.46 -16.85 -7.04
N ILE A 73 26.03 -16.89 -5.83
CA ILE A 73 25.99 -15.78 -4.87
C ILE A 73 26.59 -14.50 -5.46
N GLN A 74 27.69 -14.59 -6.22
CA GLN A 74 28.27 -13.42 -6.86
C GLN A 74 27.37 -12.84 -7.95
N ARG A 75 26.71 -13.69 -8.76
CA ARG A 75 25.71 -13.25 -9.74
C ARG A 75 24.50 -12.61 -9.06
N ASP A 76 23.98 -13.23 -8.00
CA ASP A 76 22.83 -12.71 -7.25
C ASP A 76 23.16 -11.38 -6.58
N LYS A 77 24.40 -11.21 -6.06
CA LYS A 77 24.88 -9.94 -5.52
C LYS A 77 24.92 -8.83 -6.57
N GLN A 78 25.34 -9.13 -7.80
CA GLN A 78 25.35 -8.14 -8.89
C GLN A 78 23.92 -7.73 -9.25
N VAL A 79 23.00 -8.68 -9.39
CA VAL A 79 21.59 -8.40 -9.67
C VAL A 79 20.96 -7.60 -8.53
N TYR A 80 21.22 -7.99 -7.27
CA TYR A 80 20.72 -7.31 -6.08
C TYR A 80 21.18 -5.85 -6.04
N ARG A 81 22.48 -5.60 -6.28
CA ARG A 81 23.04 -4.25 -6.32
C ARG A 81 22.46 -3.42 -7.44
N ALA A 82 22.19 -4.02 -8.61
CA ALA A 82 21.60 -3.32 -9.75
C ALA A 82 20.07 -3.11 -9.66
N THR A 83 19.43 -3.57 -8.58
CA THR A 83 17.97 -3.48 -8.42
C THR A 83 17.61 -2.30 -7.52
N HIS A 84 16.77 -1.40 -8.01
CA HIS A 84 16.22 -0.30 -7.22
C HIS A 84 15.02 -0.77 -6.39
N ARG A 85 15.12 -0.65 -5.07
CA ARG A 85 14.11 -1.12 -4.12
C ARG A 85 13.24 0.05 -3.69
N LEU A 86 11.95 0.01 -4.02
CA LEU A 86 11.00 1.08 -3.78
C LEU A 86 9.94 0.65 -2.77
N LEU A 87 9.78 1.40 -1.68
CA LEU A 87 8.80 1.11 -0.65
C LEU A 87 7.62 2.07 -0.72
N LEU A 88 6.40 1.55 -0.93
CA LEU A 88 5.20 2.38 -0.95
C LEU A 88 4.62 2.51 0.45
N LEU A 89 4.61 3.73 0.98
CA LEU A 89 4.04 4.04 2.28
C LEU A 89 2.87 5.01 2.15
N GLY A 90 2.04 5.09 3.18
CA GLY A 90 0.89 5.98 3.23
C GLY A 90 -0.32 5.33 3.90
N ALA A 91 -1.28 6.15 4.30
CA ALA A 91 -2.50 5.70 4.98
C ALA A 91 -3.32 4.70 4.13
N GLY A 92 -4.28 4.02 4.75
CA GLY A 92 -5.29 3.25 4.02
C GLY A 92 -5.95 4.12 2.95
N GLU A 93 -6.33 3.53 1.81
CA GLU A 93 -7.06 4.23 0.74
C GLU A 93 -6.27 5.34 0.03
N SER A 94 -4.97 5.50 0.29
CA SER A 94 -4.19 6.55 -0.37
C SER A 94 -3.90 6.30 -1.86
N GLY A 95 -3.96 5.05 -2.32
CA GLY A 95 -3.74 4.66 -3.71
C GLY A 95 -2.48 3.83 -4.00
N LYS A 96 -1.77 3.34 -2.96
CA LYS A 96 -0.55 2.52 -3.10
C LYS A 96 -0.72 1.32 -4.04
N SER A 97 -1.70 0.47 -3.76
CA SER A 97 -1.97 -0.72 -4.59
C SER A 97 -2.38 -0.34 -6.02
N THR A 98 -2.99 0.82 -6.24
CA THR A 98 -3.30 1.33 -7.57
C THR A 98 -2.02 1.70 -8.33
N ILE A 99 -1.05 2.34 -7.69
CA ILE A 99 0.29 2.58 -8.29
C ILE A 99 0.96 1.26 -8.67
N VAL A 100 0.83 0.21 -7.85
CA VAL A 100 1.37 -1.11 -8.18
C VAL A 100 0.70 -1.74 -9.40
N LYS A 101 -0.63 -1.66 -9.47
CA LYS A 101 -1.38 -2.08 -10.66
C LYS A 101 -0.93 -1.30 -11.91
N GLN A 102 -0.64 0.00 -11.79
CA GLN A 102 -0.11 0.79 -12.91
C GLN A 102 1.25 0.30 -13.39
N MET A 103 2.17 -0.04 -12.47
CA MET A 103 3.47 -0.60 -12.88
C MET A 103 3.31 -1.94 -13.61
N ARG A 104 2.30 -2.74 -13.24
CA ARG A 104 1.99 -3.96 -13.99
C ARG A 104 1.49 -3.69 -15.41
N ILE A 105 0.57 -2.73 -15.56
CA ILE A 105 0.06 -2.30 -16.87
C ILE A 105 1.19 -1.76 -17.75
N LEU A 106 2.02 -0.87 -17.21
CA LEU A 106 3.06 -0.19 -17.97
C LEU A 106 4.27 -1.10 -18.29
N HIS A 107 4.61 -2.05 -17.42
CA HIS A 107 5.91 -2.74 -17.47
C HIS A 107 5.86 -4.27 -17.29
N VAL A 108 4.69 -4.88 -17.04
CA VAL A 108 4.54 -6.33 -16.78
C VAL A 108 3.36 -6.93 -17.55
N ASN A 109 3.20 -6.57 -18.83
CA ASN A 109 2.14 -7.09 -19.72
C ASN A 109 0.71 -7.01 -19.14
N GLY A 110 0.44 -6.10 -18.21
CA GLY A 110 -0.87 -5.90 -17.60
C GLY A 110 -1.40 -7.09 -16.80
N PHE A 111 -2.67 -7.42 -17.07
CA PHE A 111 -3.43 -8.47 -16.38
C PHE A 111 -3.88 -9.53 -17.38
N SER A 112 -3.64 -10.80 -17.07
CA SER A 112 -4.07 -11.92 -17.91
C SER A 112 -5.60 -12.07 -17.91
N PRO A 113 -6.21 -12.69 -18.93
CA PRO A 113 -7.65 -12.95 -18.95
C PRO A 113 -8.16 -13.65 -17.69
N GLU A 114 -7.39 -14.60 -17.16
CA GLU A 114 -7.71 -15.34 -15.94
C GLU A 114 -7.72 -14.43 -14.71
N GLU A 115 -6.72 -13.53 -14.59
CA GLU A 115 -6.70 -12.52 -13.53
C GLU A 115 -7.87 -11.55 -13.63
N LYS A 116 -8.25 -11.15 -14.85
CA LYS A 116 -9.42 -10.28 -15.08
C LYS A 116 -10.70 -10.97 -14.60
N MET A 117 -10.87 -12.25 -14.90
CA MET A 117 -12.03 -13.04 -14.46
C MET A 117 -12.12 -13.13 -12.93
N LEU A 118 -10.99 -13.34 -12.25
CA LEU A 118 -10.95 -13.34 -10.77
C LEU A 118 -11.34 -11.98 -10.15
N LYS A 119 -11.22 -10.88 -10.90
CA LYS A 119 -11.60 -9.54 -10.42
C LYS A 119 -13.09 -9.24 -10.54
N ILE A 120 -13.86 -10.04 -11.28
CA ILE A 120 -15.30 -9.83 -11.45
C ILE A 120 -16.00 -9.87 -10.09
N GLU A 121 -15.68 -10.86 -9.26
CA GLU A 121 -16.27 -11.01 -7.92
C GLU A 121 -15.95 -9.82 -7.00
N ASP A 122 -14.70 -9.32 -7.04
CA ASP A 122 -14.30 -8.13 -6.29
C ASP A 122 -15.10 -6.88 -6.74
N ILE A 123 -15.35 -6.74 -8.05
CA ILE A 123 -16.11 -5.62 -8.62
C ILE A 123 -17.59 -5.70 -8.23
N LYS A 124 -18.22 -6.88 -8.34
CA LYS A 124 -19.60 -7.11 -7.89
C LYS A 124 -19.75 -6.78 -6.40
N LYS A 125 -18.79 -7.22 -5.59
CA LYS A 125 -18.73 -6.89 -4.16
C LYS A 125 -18.61 -5.39 -3.93
N ASN A 126 -17.80 -4.67 -4.70
CA ASN A 126 -17.70 -3.21 -4.59
C ASN A 126 -19.02 -2.50 -4.90
N ILE A 127 -19.79 -2.96 -5.90
CA ILE A 127 -21.14 -2.42 -6.20
C ILE A 127 -22.07 -2.63 -5.01
N ARG A 128 -22.12 -3.87 -4.52
CA ARG A 128 -22.97 -4.28 -3.40
C ARG A 128 -22.65 -3.49 -2.14
N ASP A 129 -21.39 -3.46 -1.74
CA ASP A 129 -20.94 -2.75 -0.55
C ASP A 129 -21.19 -1.23 -0.69
N ALA A 130 -21.06 -0.66 -1.90
CA ALA A 130 -21.35 0.75 -2.15
C ALA A 130 -22.84 1.08 -1.97
N ILE A 131 -23.75 0.33 -2.62
CA ILE A 131 -25.19 0.61 -2.54
C ILE A 131 -25.75 0.32 -1.14
N LEU A 132 -25.27 -0.75 -0.49
CA LEU A 132 -25.55 -1.06 0.92
C LEU A 132 -25.18 0.11 1.84
N THR A 133 -23.96 0.63 1.68
CA THR A 133 -23.47 1.72 2.52
C THR A 133 -24.27 3.00 2.31
N ILE A 134 -24.56 3.37 1.07
CA ILE A 134 -25.30 4.60 0.76
C ILE A 134 -26.73 4.51 1.31
N THR A 135 -27.43 3.41 1.03
CA THR A 135 -28.83 3.24 1.48
C THR A 135 -28.94 3.11 3.00
N GLY A 136 -28.00 2.42 3.65
CA GLY A 136 -27.94 2.33 5.11
C GLY A 136 -27.59 3.67 5.79
N ALA A 137 -26.84 4.54 5.11
CA ALA A 137 -26.51 5.86 5.62
C ALA A 137 -27.72 6.83 5.62
N MET A 138 -28.71 6.63 4.74
CA MET A 138 -29.84 7.57 4.57
C MET A 138 -30.58 7.89 5.88
N SER A 139 -30.79 6.88 6.73
CA SER A 139 -31.48 7.03 8.02
C SER A 139 -30.57 7.47 9.17
N THR A 140 -29.24 7.34 9.03
CA THR A 140 -28.26 7.65 10.08
C THR A 140 -27.69 9.06 9.97
N LEU A 141 -27.74 9.66 8.78
CA LEU A 141 -27.37 11.05 8.55
C LEU A 141 -28.24 11.99 9.40
N THR A 142 -27.66 13.13 9.78
CA THR A 142 -28.37 14.19 10.51
C THR A 142 -28.31 15.48 9.69
N PRO A 143 -29.44 16.00 9.16
CA PRO A 143 -30.76 15.37 9.13
C PRO A 143 -30.79 14.12 8.23
N PRO A 144 -31.72 13.16 8.48
CA PRO A 144 -31.88 11.98 7.65
C PRO A 144 -32.41 12.35 6.27
N ILE A 145 -32.18 11.48 5.30
CA ILE A 145 -32.61 11.67 3.91
C ILE A 145 -33.65 10.61 3.58
N SER A 146 -34.79 11.05 3.05
CA SER A 146 -35.84 10.17 2.54
C SER A 146 -35.62 9.88 1.06
N LEU A 147 -36.14 8.74 0.60
CA LEU A 147 -36.22 8.43 -0.83
C LEU A 147 -37.10 9.46 -1.55
N GLU A 148 -36.76 9.77 -2.80
CA GLU A 148 -37.63 10.59 -3.64
C GLU A 148 -38.93 9.84 -3.96
N LYS A 149 -38.81 8.53 -4.21
CA LYS A 149 -39.93 7.65 -4.55
C LYS A 149 -40.19 6.66 -3.40
N PRO A 150 -41.31 6.76 -2.67
CA PRO A 150 -41.62 5.84 -1.57
C PRO A 150 -41.68 4.37 -2.02
N GLU A 151 -41.99 4.11 -3.30
CA GLU A 151 -42.03 2.76 -3.88
C GLU A 151 -40.64 2.09 -3.94
N ASN A 152 -39.57 2.87 -3.77
CA ASN A 152 -38.21 2.36 -3.68
C ASN A 152 -37.88 1.78 -2.30
N GLN A 153 -38.75 1.93 -1.29
CA GLN A 153 -38.49 1.40 0.04
C GLN A 153 -38.31 -0.13 0.02
N SER A 154 -39.16 -0.86 -0.70
CA SER A 154 -39.01 -2.32 -0.84
C SER A 154 -37.69 -2.74 -1.48
N ARG A 155 -37.09 -1.87 -2.30
CA ARG A 155 -35.77 -2.11 -2.91
C ARG A 155 -34.66 -1.85 -1.89
N VAL A 156 -34.80 -0.82 -1.05
CA VAL A 156 -33.88 -0.59 0.07
C VAL A 156 -33.93 -1.79 1.01
N ASP A 157 -35.11 -2.27 1.36
CA ASP A 157 -35.30 -3.43 2.24
C ASP A 157 -34.64 -4.68 1.62
N TYR A 158 -34.84 -4.94 0.32
CA TYR A 158 -34.13 -6.02 -0.38
C TYR A 158 -32.60 -5.88 -0.29
N ILE A 159 -32.07 -4.69 -0.55
CA ILE A 159 -30.63 -4.45 -0.48
C ILE A 159 -30.11 -4.69 0.95
N GLN A 160 -30.81 -4.20 1.98
CA GLN A 160 -30.37 -4.32 3.37
C GLN A 160 -30.55 -5.72 3.96
N ASP A 161 -31.62 -6.44 3.61
CA ASP A 161 -31.97 -7.72 4.24
C ASP A 161 -31.49 -8.95 3.45
N VAL A 162 -31.46 -8.84 2.12
CA VAL A 162 -31.10 -9.95 1.22
C VAL A 162 -29.68 -9.78 0.70
N ALA A 163 -29.36 -8.63 0.11
CA ALA A 163 -28.05 -8.41 -0.51
C ALA A 163 -26.91 -8.24 0.51
N SER A 164 -27.21 -8.04 1.79
CA SER A 164 -26.19 -7.97 2.85
C SER A 164 -25.62 -9.33 3.27
N GLN A 165 -26.22 -10.44 2.81
CA GLN A 165 -25.81 -11.79 3.17
C GLN A 165 -24.39 -12.13 2.67
N HIS A 166 -23.68 -12.97 3.42
CA HIS A 166 -22.30 -13.35 3.10
C HIS A 166 -22.21 -14.12 1.77
N ASP A 167 -23.10 -15.10 1.58
CA ASP A 167 -23.11 -16.03 0.44
C ASP A 167 -24.02 -15.52 -0.71
N PHE A 168 -24.00 -14.20 -0.93
CA PHE A 168 -24.82 -13.57 -1.95
C PHE A 168 -24.27 -13.86 -3.36
N ASP A 169 -25.12 -14.37 -4.24
CA ASP A 169 -24.77 -14.85 -5.59
C ASP A 169 -24.99 -13.80 -6.70
N TYR A 170 -25.39 -12.58 -6.34
CA TYR A 170 -25.61 -11.44 -7.25
C TYR A 170 -26.60 -11.76 -8.38
N PRO A 171 -27.85 -12.07 -8.05
CA PRO A 171 -28.87 -12.44 -9.04
C PRO A 171 -29.30 -11.21 -9.88
N PRO A 172 -29.95 -11.38 -11.04
CA PRO A 172 -30.35 -10.26 -11.90
C PRO A 172 -31.16 -9.17 -11.17
N GLU A 173 -32.06 -9.55 -10.26
CA GLU A 173 -32.87 -8.59 -9.50
C GLU A 173 -32.02 -7.63 -8.64
N PHE A 174 -30.84 -8.05 -8.18
CA PHE A 174 -29.93 -7.19 -7.42
C PHE A 174 -29.49 -5.98 -8.25
N TYR A 175 -29.09 -6.23 -9.50
CA TYR A 175 -28.64 -5.17 -10.40
C TYR A 175 -29.79 -4.24 -10.80
N GLU A 176 -31.00 -4.79 -10.99
CA GLU A 176 -32.20 -3.99 -11.27
C GLU A 176 -32.56 -3.06 -10.09
N HIS A 177 -32.57 -3.60 -8.87
CA HIS A 177 -32.81 -2.80 -7.66
C HIS A 177 -31.74 -1.72 -7.50
N THR A 178 -30.46 -2.07 -7.70
CA THR A 178 -29.33 -1.14 -7.60
C THR A 178 -29.44 -0.01 -8.64
N GLU A 179 -29.75 -0.31 -9.90
CA GLU A 179 -29.90 0.70 -10.95
C GLU A 179 -31.05 1.68 -10.68
N ILE A 180 -32.17 1.17 -10.16
CA ILE A 180 -33.34 2.00 -9.84
C ILE A 180 -33.03 2.90 -8.64
N LEU A 181 -32.44 2.33 -7.58
CA LEU A 181 -32.05 3.07 -6.39
C LEU A 181 -30.99 4.13 -6.70
N TRP A 182 -29.98 3.80 -7.51
CA TRP A 182 -28.95 4.77 -7.89
C TRP A 182 -29.52 5.97 -8.64
N LYS A 183 -30.64 5.83 -9.36
CA LYS A 183 -31.32 6.94 -10.04
C LYS A 183 -32.25 7.76 -9.12
N ASP A 184 -32.52 7.29 -7.89
CA ASP A 184 -33.35 8.01 -6.92
C ASP A 184 -32.61 9.25 -6.39
N ARG A 185 -33.27 10.42 -6.41
CA ARG A 185 -32.63 11.66 -5.96
C ARG A 185 -32.29 11.67 -4.47
N GLY A 186 -33.04 10.94 -3.63
CA GLY A 186 -32.71 10.76 -2.21
C GLY A 186 -31.41 9.98 -2.03
N VAL A 187 -31.22 8.91 -2.79
CA VAL A 187 -29.98 8.11 -2.79
C VAL A 187 -28.80 8.95 -3.31
N GLN A 188 -28.99 9.71 -4.40
CA GLN A 188 -27.97 10.64 -4.90
C GLN A 188 -27.63 11.73 -3.86
N ALA A 189 -28.62 12.30 -3.18
CA ALA A 189 -28.39 13.29 -2.13
C ALA A 189 -27.61 12.70 -0.94
N CYS A 190 -27.85 11.43 -0.60
CA CYS A 190 -27.06 10.70 0.40
C CYS A 190 -25.61 10.52 -0.05
N PHE A 191 -25.40 10.08 -1.29
CA PHE A 191 -24.06 9.94 -1.88
C PHE A 191 -23.26 11.26 -1.87
N GLU A 192 -23.90 12.39 -2.14
CA GLU A 192 -23.25 13.71 -2.09
C GLU A 192 -22.78 14.11 -0.68
N ARG A 193 -23.34 13.48 0.37
CA ARG A 193 -22.94 13.61 1.77
C ARG A 193 -22.06 12.45 2.26
N SER A 194 -21.46 11.70 1.32
CA SER A 194 -20.62 10.53 1.63
C SER A 194 -19.35 10.84 2.44
N ASN A 195 -18.98 12.10 2.64
CA ASN A 195 -17.92 12.48 3.56
C ASN A 195 -18.31 12.32 5.04
N GLU A 196 -19.61 12.20 5.35
CA GLU A 196 -20.15 12.02 6.71
C GLU A 196 -20.16 10.54 7.16
N TYR A 197 -19.90 9.61 6.24
CA TYR A 197 -19.81 8.17 6.50
C TYR A 197 -18.68 7.51 5.69
N GLN A 198 -18.52 6.20 5.81
CA GLN A 198 -17.38 5.48 5.23
C GLN A 198 -17.73 4.83 3.89
N LEU A 199 -17.68 5.60 2.80
CA LEU A 199 -17.90 5.09 1.43
C LEU A 199 -16.58 4.85 0.67
N ILE A 200 -16.56 3.85 -0.21
CA ILE A 200 -15.43 3.58 -1.10
C ILE A 200 -15.40 4.59 -2.27
N ASP A 201 -14.22 5.06 -2.65
CA ASP A 201 -14.08 6.10 -3.69
C ASP A 201 -14.59 5.66 -5.07
N CYS A 202 -14.58 4.36 -5.36
CA CYS A 202 -15.03 3.81 -6.64
C CYS A 202 -16.55 3.62 -6.74
N ALA A 203 -17.32 3.98 -5.70
CA ALA A 203 -18.77 3.78 -5.64
C ALA A 203 -19.47 4.34 -6.88
N LYS A 204 -19.29 5.64 -7.17
CA LYS A 204 -19.92 6.28 -8.33
C LYS A 204 -19.53 5.61 -9.66
N TYR A 205 -18.24 5.32 -9.84
CA TYR A 205 -17.73 4.73 -11.08
C TYR A 205 -18.41 3.39 -11.42
N PHE A 206 -18.59 2.51 -10.43
CA PHE A 206 -19.23 1.22 -10.66
C PHE A 206 -20.76 1.31 -10.67
N LEU A 207 -21.37 2.15 -9.82
CA LEU A 207 -22.82 2.34 -9.79
C LEU A 207 -23.36 2.95 -11.09
N ASP A 208 -22.60 3.83 -11.75
CA ASP A 208 -22.95 4.38 -13.07
C ASP A 208 -22.94 3.30 -14.18
N GLN A 209 -22.23 2.19 -13.97
CA GLN A 209 -21.95 1.16 -14.98
C GLN A 209 -22.56 -0.21 -14.67
N VAL A 210 -23.50 -0.28 -13.72
CA VAL A 210 -24.18 -1.53 -13.36
C VAL A 210 -24.77 -2.25 -14.58
N HIS A 211 -25.30 -1.49 -15.53
CA HIS A 211 -25.88 -2.02 -16.77
C HIS A 211 -24.90 -2.77 -17.69
N ILE A 212 -23.61 -2.45 -17.58
CA ILE A 212 -22.51 -3.13 -18.28
C ILE A 212 -22.06 -4.34 -17.46
N ILE A 213 -21.88 -4.15 -16.15
CA ILE A 213 -21.30 -5.17 -15.24
C ILE A 213 -22.26 -6.35 -15.03
N LYS A 214 -23.57 -6.14 -15.15
CA LYS A 214 -24.58 -7.21 -15.04
C LYS A 214 -24.61 -8.19 -16.23
N GLN A 215 -23.93 -7.86 -17.34
CA GLN A 215 -23.94 -8.72 -18.52
C GLN A 215 -23.14 -10.01 -18.28
N PRO A 216 -23.61 -11.18 -18.75
CA PRO A 216 -22.95 -12.46 -18.49
C PRO A 216 -21.58 -12.59 -19.17
N ASP A 217 -21.33 -11.82 -20.22
CA ASP A 217 -20.07 -11.76 -20.97
C ASP A 217 -19.15 -10.60 -20.52
N TYR A 218 -19.50 -9.91 -19.43
CA TYR A 218 -18.70 -8.82 -18.89
C TYR A 218 -17.27 -9.28 -18.58
N THR A 219 -16.30 -8.58 -19.17
CA THR A 219 -14.88 -8.73 -18.89
C THR A 219 -14.33 -7.41 -18.37
N PRO A 220 -13.74 -7.37 -17.16
CA PRO A 220 -13.20 -6.12 -16.60
C PRO A 220 -12.16 -5.47 -17.49
N SER A 221 -12.32 -4.18 -17.74
CA SER A 221 -11.29 -3.36 -18.35
C SER A 221 -10.13 -3.12 -17.37
N GLU A 222 -9.00 -2.64 -17.88
CA GLU A 222 -7.90 -2.21 -17.00
C GLU A 222 -8.33 -1.08 -16.06
N GLN A 223 -9.24 -0.20 -16.52
CA GLN A 223 -9.78 0.87 -15.70
C GLN A 223 -10.63 0.34 -14.55
N ASP A 224 -11.44 -0.70 -14.79
CA ASP A 224 -12.21 -1.37 -13.73
C ASP A 224 -11.28 -1.99 -12.70
N ILE A 225 -10.19 -2.62 -13.14
CA ILE A 225 -9.19 -3.23 -12.25
C ILE A 225 -8.45 -2.17 -11.42
N LEU A 226 -8.11 -1.02 -12.02
CA LEU A 226 -7.48 0.10 -11.31
C LEU A 226 -8.40 0.70 -10.24
N ARG A 227 -9.69 0.84 -10.55
CA ARG A 227 -10.72 1.39 -9.65
C ARG A 227 -11.21 0.39 -8.60
N CYS A 228 -11.10 -0.91 -8.87
CA CYS A 228 -11.52 -1.98 -7.96
C CYS A 228 -10.76 -1.92 -6.63
N ARG A 229 -11.53 -1.84 -5.55
CA ARG A 229 -11.08 -1.71 -4.16
C ARG A 229 -10.96 -3.10 -3.54
N VAL A 230 -9.73 -3.46 -3.17
CA VAL A 230 -9.42 -4.62 -2.35
C VAL A 230 -8.59 -4.13 -1.15
N LEU A 231 -8.92 -4.61 0.05
CA LEU A 231 -8.16 -4.28 1.25
C LEU A 231 -6.85 -5.07 1.26
N THR A 232 -5.73 -4.35 1.14
CA THR A 232 -4.39 -4.92 1.21
C THR A 232 -4.02 -5.21 2.66
N SER A 233 -3.92 -6.49 3.02
CA SER A 233 -3.33 -6.94 4.29
C SER A 233 -2.03 -7.68 4.01
N GLY A 234 -0.96 -7.31 4.70
CA GLY A 234 0.38 -7.84 4.48
C GLY A 234 1.25 -7.00 3.55
N ILE A 235 2.25 -7.67 2.97
CA ILE A 235 3.30 -7.10 2.12
C ILE A 235 3.22 -7.82 0.77
N PHE A 236 3.11 -7.04 -0.31
CA PHE A 236 3.08 -7.55 -1.67
C PHE A 236 4.29 -7.01 -2.44
N GLU A 237 4.96 -7.90 -3.16
CA GLU A 237 6.15 -7.58 -3.96
C GLU A 237 5.80 -7.57 -5.45
N THR A 238 6.33 -6.59 -6.19
CA THR A 238 6.23 -6.56 -7.65
C THR A 238 7.59 -6.21 -8.23
N ARG A 239 8.04 -7.01 -9.20
CA ARG A 239 9.31 -6.82 -9.90
C ARG A 239 9.05 -6.52 -11.36
N PHE A 240 9.75 -5.52 -11.88
CA PHE A 240 9.63 -5.11 -13.27
C PHE A 240 10.94 -4.51 -13.75
N GLN A 241 11.11 -4.42 -15.06
CA GLN A 241 12.30 -3.87 -15.68
C GLN A 241 11.91 -2.73 -16.63
N VAL A 242 12.60 -1.60 -16.54
CA VAL A 242 12.42 -0.43 -17.42
C VAL A 242 13.78 -0.02 -17.92
N ASP A 243 13.97 0.04 -19.25
CA ASP A 243 15.24 0.41 -19.89
C ASP A 243 16.47 -0.34 -19.31
N LYS A 244 16.30 -1.64 -19.08
CA LYS A 244 17.31 -2.57 -18.48
C LYS A 244 17.63 -2.31 -17.00
N VAL A 245 16.95 -1.37 -16.35
CA VAL A 245 17.04 -1.13 -14.90
C VAL A 245 15.97 -1.95 -14.19
N ASN A 246 16.37 -2.72 -13.18
CA ASN A 246 15.46 -3.57 -12.42
C ASN A 246 14.86 -2.78 -11.26
N PHE A 247 13.53 -2.84 -11.12
CA PHE A 247 12.80 -2.27 -10.00
C PHE A 247 12.14 -3.37 -9.18
N HIS A 248 12.21 -3.22 -7.86
CA HIS A 248 11.55 -4.09 -6.91
C HIS A 248 10.73 -3.25 -5.95
N MET A 249 9.41 -3.36 -6.06
CA MET A 249 8.47 -2.50 -5.39
C MET A 249 7.68 -3.27 -4.32
N PHE A 250 7.55 -2.68 -3.14
CA PHE A 250 6.86 -3.25 -1.99
C PHE A 250 5.59 -2.44 -1.69
N ASP A 251 4.42 -3.07 -1.83
CA ASP A 251 3.13 -2.52 -1.40
C ASP A 251 2.76 -3.08 -0.03
N VAL A 252 2.70 -2.21 0.96
CA VAL A 252 2.39 -2.59 2.34
C VAL A 252 1.02 -2.05 2.76
N GLY A 253 0.30 -2.82 3.57
CA GLY A 253 -0.97 -2.39 4.15
C GLY A 253 -0.85 -1.04 4.86
N GLY A 254 -1.74 -0.10 4.53
CA GLY A 254 -1.71 1.29 5.02
C GLY A 254 -2.49 1.56 6.31
N GLN A 255 -3.35 0.61 6.68
CA GLN A 255 -4.22 0.70 7.86
C GLN A 255 -3.39 0.61 9.14
N ARG A 256 -3.88 1.21 10.23
CA ARG A 256 -3.10 1.34 11.49
C ARG A 256 -2.52 0.01 11.97
N ASP A 257 -3.29 -1.07 11.91
CA ASP A 257 -2.87 -2.40 12.38
C ASP A 257 -1.77 -3.05 11.52
N GLU A 258 -1.68 -2.66 10.26
CA GLU A 258 -0.70 -3.19 9.31
C GLU A 258 0.67 -2.49 9.41
N ARG A 259 0.72 -1.28 9.98
CA ARG A 259 1.93 -0.44 10.00
C ARG A 259 3.10 -1.05 10.77
N ARG A 260 2.83 -1.92 11.74
CA ARG A 260 3.88 -2.65 12.49
C ARG A 260 4.73 -3.55 11.58
N LYS A 261 4.19 -3.99 10.44
CA LYS A 261 4.89 -4.84 9.47
C LYS A 261 5.89 -4.05 8.61
N TRP A 262 5.75 -2.72 8.51
CA TRP A 262 6.56 -1.90 7.60
C TRP A 262 8.06 -1.97 7.86
N ILE A 263 8.47 -2.12 9.14
CA ILE A 263 9.88 -2.25 9.52
C ILE A 263 10.57 -3.44 8.84
N GLN A 264 9.82 -4.47 8.48
CA GLN A 264 10.34 -5.66 7.77
C GLN A 264 10.82 -5.30 6.35
N CYS A 265 10.32 -4.21 5.79
CA CYS A 265 10.64 -3.76 4.43
C CYS A 265 11.70 -2.63 4.39
N PHE A 266 12.16 -2.12 5.53
CA PHE A 266 13.06 -0.95 5.57
C PHE A 266 14.52 -1.27 5.16
N ASN A 267 14.87 -2.55 5.05
CA ASN A 267 16.22 -2.96 4.70
C ASN A 267 16.52 -2.73 3.20
N ASP A 268 17.62 -2.02 2.95
CA ASP A 268 18.17 -1.71 1.62
C ASP A 268 17.16 -1.07 0.65
N VAL A 269 16.28 -0.20 1.16
CA VAL A 269 15.38 0.59 0.32
C VAL A 269 16.19 1.70 -0.36
N THR A 270 16.01 1.87 -1.68
CA THR A 270 16.62 2.95 -2.45
C THR A 270 15.87 4.27 -2.26
N ALA A 271 14.54 4.22 -2.31
CA ALA A 271 13.68 5.39 -2.10
C ALA A 271 12.31 4.96 -1.54
N ILE A 272 11.67 5.87 -0.82
CA ILE A 272 10.28 5.71 -0.37
C ILE A 272 9.37 6.46 -1.33
N ILE A 273 8.28 5.84 -1.75
CA ILE A 273 7.16 6.53 -2.41
C ILE A 273 6.06 6.68 -1.36
N PHE A 274 5.90 7.89 -0.82
CA PHE A 274 4.83 8.17 0.13
C PHE A 274 3.60 8.67 -0.63
N VAL A 275 2.49 7.94 -0.52
CA VAL A 275 1.24 8.25 -1.23
C VAL A 275 0.21 8.81 -0.25
N THR A 276 -0.32 10.00 -0.56
CA THR A 276 -1.39 10.64 0.22
C THR A 276 -2.63 10.92 -0.63
N ALA A 277 -3.82 10.74 -0.05
CA ALA A 277 -5.10 11.04 -0.70
C ALA A 277 -5.49 12.50 -0.45
N CYS A 278 -5.18 13.39 -1.38
CA CYS A 278 -5.41 14.83 -1.21
C CYS A 278 -6.91 15.17 -1.13
N SER A 279 -7.74 14.40 -1.84
CA SER A 279 -9.20 14.59 -1.84
C SER A 279 -9.87 14.24 -0.52
N SER A 280 -9.20 13.55 0.40
CA SER A 280 -9.78 13.09 1.69
C SER A 280 -9.71 14.16 2.81
N TYR A 281 -9.49 15.43 2.47
CA TYR A 281 -9.36 16.53 3.44
C TYR A 281 -10.62 16.75 4.30
N ASN A 282 -11.80 16.35 3.83
CA ASN A 282 -13.08 16.48 4.54
C ASN A 282 -13.61 15.16 5.12
N MET A 283 -12.76 14.12 5.21
CA MET A 283 -13.14 12.79 5.66
C MET A 283 -12.40 12.38 6.94
N VAL A 284 -12.98 11.43 7.67
CA VAL A 284 -12.38 10.81 8.87
C VAL A 284 -11.94 9.37 8.60
N LEU A 285 -11.01 8.85 9.41
CA LEU A 285 -10.53 7.46 9.29
C LEU A 285 -11.65 6.46 9.58
N ARG A 286 -11.55 5.28 8.98
CA ARG A 286 -12.47 4.17 9.28
C ARG A 286 -12.19 3.60 10.67
N GLU A 287 -10.91 3.51 11.03
CA GLU A 287 -10.44 2.98 12.31
C GLU A 287 -10.66 3.96 13.48
N ASP A 288 -10.84 5.24 13.18
CA ASP A 288 -10.95 6.32 14.18
C ASP A 288 -11.75 7.50 13.60
N PRO A 289 -13.07 7.56 13.86
CA PRO A 289 -13.95 8.60 13.34
C PRO A 289 -13.63 10.01 13.85
N THR A 290 -12.75 10.16 14.85
CA THR A 290 -12.36 11.47 15.38
C THR A 290 -11.19 12.09 14.61
N GLN A 291 -10.45 11.27 13.86
CA GLN A 291 -9.23 11.68 13.18
C GLN A 291 -9.48 11.95 11.70
N ASN A 292 -9.14 13.16 11.25
CA ASN A 292 -9.19 13.55 9.85
C ASN A 292 -8.15 12.77 9.01
N ARG A 293 -8.53 12.28 7.83
CA ARG A 293 -7.68 11.43 6.98
C ARG A 293 -6.42 12.15 6.49
N LEU A 294 -6.51 13.42 6.10
CA LEU A 294 -5.37 14.18 5.60
C LEU A 294 -4.41 14.56 6.75
N ARG A 295 -4.94 14.92 7.92
CA ARG A 295 -4.12 15.15 9.13
C ARG A 295 -3.37 13.89 9.57
N GLU A 296 -4.05 12.74 9.59
CA GLU A 296 -3.39 11.45 9.82
C GLU A 296 -2.26 11.20 8.82
N SER A 297 -2.47 11.55 7.54
CA SER A 297 -1.43 11.39 6.53
C SER A 297 -0.22 12.31 6.77
N LEU A 298 -0.43 13.53 7.28
CA LEU A 298 0.64 14.45 7.67
C LEU A 298 1.41 13.92 8.89
N ASP A 299 0.71 13.44 9.92
CA ASP A 299 1.32 12.84 11.11
C ASP A 299 2.14 11.59 10.76
N LEU A 300 1.59 10.75 9.89
CA LEU A 300 2.26 9.57 9.37
C LEU A 300 3.52 9.95 8.58
N PHE A 301 3.42 10.95 7.69
CA PHE A 301 4.58 11.44 6.94
C PHE A 301 5.65 11.99 7.87
N LYS A 302 5.28 12.77 8.89
CA LYS A 302 6.20 13.28 9.92
C LYS A 302 6.91 12.15 10.67
N SER A 303 6.18 11.08 11.00
CA SER A 303 6.75 9.89 11.64
C SER A 303 7.77 9.19 10.74
N ILE A 304 7.47 9.03 9.45
CA ILE A 304 8.37 8.42 8.45
C ILE A 304 9.60 9.30 8.20
N TRP A 305 9.41 10.61 8.01
CA TRP A 305 10.48 11.57 7.76
C TRP A 305 11.51 11.60 8.89
N ASN A 306 11.03 11.60 10.15
CA ASN A 306 11.91 11.65 11.32
C ASN A 306 12.36 10.26 11.81
N ASN A 307 12.01 9.19 11.10
CA ASN A 307 12.30 7.83 11.52
C ASN A 307 13.82 7.54 11.50
N ARG A 308 14.35 7.02 12.62
CA ARG A 308 15.78 6.73 12.76
C ARG A 308 16.35 5.76 11.71
N TRP A 309 15.54 4.84 11.21
CA TRP A 309 15.94 3.84 10.21
C TRP A 309 15.89 4.39 8.78
N LEU A 310 15.29 5.57 8.56
CA LEU A 310 15.03 6.15 7.24
C LEU A 310 15.72 7.52 7.04
N ARG A 311 16.57 7.97 7.98
CA ARG A 311 17.20 9.31 7.97
C ARG A 311 18.01 9.65 6.72
N THR A 312 18.49 8.64 5.99
CA THR A 312 19.26 8.84 4.74
C THR A 312 18.44 8.52 3.50
N ILE A 313 17.21 8.03 3.67
CA ILE A 313 16.35 7.60 2.57
C ILE A 313 15.46 8.77 2.19
N SER A 314 15.57 9.18 0.92
CA SER A 314 14.75 10.25 0.38
C SER A 314 13.34 9.76 0.06
N VAL A 315 12.40 10.71 0.06
CA VAL A 315 10.97 10.43 -0.08
C VAL A 315 10.43 11.11 -1.33
N ILE A 316 9.90 10.33 -2.24
CA ILE A 316 9.09 10.79 -3.36
C ILE A 316 7.65 10.87 -2.84
N LEU A 317 7.09 12.07 -2.80
CA LEU A 317 5.76 12.33 -2.26
C LEU A 317 4.75 12.39 -3.39
N PHE A 318 3.84 11.41 -3.44
CA PHE A 318 2.72 11.38 -4.36
C PHE A 318 1.49 11.98 -3.71
N LEU A 319 1.16 13.20 -4.14
CA LEU A 319 -0.07 13.92 -3.83
C LEU A 319 -1.18 13.36 -4.74
N ASN A 320 -1.75 12.23 -4.36
CA ASN A 320 -2.66 11.46 -5.18
C ASN A 320 -4.11 11.94 -5.10
N LYS A 321 -4.95 11.44 -6.02
CA LYS A 321 -6.39 11.74 -6.18
C LYS A 321 -6.65 13.20 -6.55
N GLN A 322 -5.83 13.74 -7.46
CA GLN A 322 -5.98 15.11 -7.96
C GLN A 322 -7.29 15.32 -8.73
N ASP A 323 -7.77 14.29 -9.42
CA ASP A 323 -9.10 14.24 -10.06
C ASP A 323 -10.21 14.53 -9.04
N LEU A 324 -10.27 13.74 -7.96
CA LEU A 324 -11.28 13.88 -6.92
C LEU A 324 -11.12 15.16 -6.09
N LEU A 325 -9.88 15.64 -5.91
CA LEU A 325 -9.63 16.94 -5.28
C LEU A 325 -10.21 18.06 -6.13
N ALA A 326 -9.96 18.04 -7.44
CA ALA A 326 -10.46 19.05 -8.37
C ALA A 326 -11.99 19.07 -8.40
N GLU A 327 -12.64 17.91 -8.49
CA GLU A 327 -14.11 17.79 -8.43
C GLU A 327 -14.67 18.39 -7.15
N LYS A 328 -14.10 18.04 -5.99
CA LYS A 328 -14.60 18.48 -4.67
C LYS A 328 -14.42 19.98 -4.44
N ILE A 329 -13.28 20.53 -4.83
CA ILE A 329 -13.02 21.98 -4.74
C ILE A 329 -13.96 22.77 -5.66
N LYS A 330 -14.16 22.31 -6.91
CA LYS A 330 -15.07 22.96 -7.87
C LYS A 330 -16.53 22.88 -7.42
N ALA A 331 -16.93 21.78 -6.77
CA ALA A 331 -18.29 21.62 -6.26
C ALA A 331 -18.63 22.61 -5.13
N GLY A 332 -17.63 23.10 -4.38
CA GLY A 332 -17.81 24.13 -3.35
C GLY A 332 -18.63 23.71 -2.13
N LYS A 333 -19.01 22.42 -2.01
CA LYS A 333 -19.86 21.89 -0.92
C LYS A 333 -19.12 21.68 0.40
N SER A 334 -17.82 21.37 0.35
CA SER A 334 -16.97 21.19 1.53
C SER A 334 -15.71 22.03 1.36
N ARG A 335 -15.66 23.18 2.03
CA ARG A 335 -14.57 24.14 1.85
C ARG A 335 -13.32 23.67 2.60
N LEU A 336 -12.14 23.80 1.99
CA LEU A 336 -10.90 23.29 2.58
C LEU A 336 -10.56 23.99 3.90
N GLU A 337 -10.86 25.28 4.00
CA GLU A 337 -10.65 26.13 5.17
C GLU A 337 -11.48 25.74 6.41
N GLU A 338 -12.59 25.01 6.24
CA GLU A 338 -13.37 24.47 7.37
C GLU A 338 -12.60 23.37 8.10
N TYR A 339 -11.72 22.67 7.38
CA TYR A 339 -10.88 21.58 7.91
C TYR A 339 -9.44 22.03 8.14
N PHE A 340 -8.95 23.02 7.41
CA PHE A 340 -7.60 23.55 7.49
C PHE A 340 -7.64 25.08 7.48
N ALA A 341 -7.82 25.67 8.66
CA ALA A 341 -8.05 27.12 8.82
C ALA A 341 -6.99 28.00 8.13
N ASP A 342 -5.72 27.56 8.14
CA ASP A 342 -4.58 28.25 7.51
C ASP A 342 -4.74 28.43 5.99
N PHE A 343 -5.55 27.59 5.35
CA PHE A 343 -5.87 27.73 3.92
C PHE A 343 -6.48 29.08 3.60
N SER A 344 -7.27 29.68 4.52
CA SER A 344 -7.89 31.00 4.31
C SER A 344 -6.89 32.10 4.00
N ARG A 345 -5.66 31.99 4.53
CA ARG A 345 -4.58 32.97 4.36
C ARG A 345 -3.55 32.53 3.32
N TYR A 346 -3.64 31.30 2.82
CA TYR A 346 -2.71 30.74 1.87
C TYR A 346 -2.86 31.42 0.51
N GLN A 347 -1.73 31.77 -0.11
CA GLN A 347 -1.64 32.28 -1.47
C GLN A 347 -0.87 31.30 -2.34
N THR A 348 -1.29 31.16 -3.59
CA THR A 348 -0.60 30.29 -4.55
C THR A 348 0.85 30.78 -4.73
N PRO A 349 1.84 29.89 -4.62
CA PRO A 349 3.24 30.24 -4.82
C PRO A 349 3.51 30.78 -6.22
N VAL A 350 4.48 31.68 -6.36
CA VAL A 350 4.84 32.30 -7.65
C VAL A 350 5.44 31.28 -8.62
N ASP A 351 6.12 30.26 -8.09
CA ASP A 351 6.70 29.13 -8.83
C ASP A 351 5.69 28.01 -9.12
N ALA A 352 4.41 28.20 -8.80
CA ALA A 352 3.38 27.22 -9.09
C ALA A 352 3.20 27.05 -10.61
N THR A 353 3.43 25.83 -11.08
CA THR A 353 3.07 25.42 -12.43
C THR A 353 1.57 25.09 -12.50
N SER A 354 0.88 25.71 -13.46
CA SER A 354 -0.52 25.47 -13.78
C SER A 354 -0.74 25.59 -15.28
N GLU A 355 -1.57 24.73 -15.84
CA GLU A 355 -2.04 24.88 -17.21
C GLU A 355 -3.03 26.06 -17.30
N PRO A 356 -3.16 26.76 -18.44
CA PRO A 356 -4.13 27.85 -18.60
C PRO A 356 -5.59 27.42 -18.35
N SER A 357 -5.89 26.14 -18.51
CA SER A 357 -7.21 25.55 -18.24
C SER A 357 -7.45 25.19 -16.78
N ASP A 358 -6.45 25.27 -15.91
CA ASP A 358 -6.58 24.89 -14.51
C ASP A 358 -7.43 25.92 -13.75
N HIS A 359 -8.35 25.43 -12.92
CA HIS A 359 -9.15 26.29 -12.06
C HIS A 359 -8.27 26.86 -10.93
N PRO A 360 -8.21 28.19 -10.72
CA PRO A 360 -7.29 28.81 -9.76
C PRO A 360 -7.40 28.26 -8.33
N GLU A 361 -8.61 28.04 -7.82
CA GLU A 361 -8.81 27.44 -6.49
C GLU A 361 -8.32 25.99 -6.39
N VAL A 362 -8.35 25.22 -7.48
CA VAL A 362 -7.82 23.85 -7.49
C VAL A 362 -6.30 23.88 -7.42
N VAL A 363 -5.66 24.82 -8.15
CA VAL A 363 -4.21 25.06 -8.06
C VAL A 363 -3.84 25.47 -6.64
N ARG A 364 -4.56 26.44 -6.07
CA ARG A 364 -4.33 26.91 -4.71
C ARG A 364 -4.47 25.77 -3.68
N ALA A 365 -5.51 24.95 -3.79
CA ALA A 365 -5.75 23.81 -2.89
C ALA A 365 -4.65 22.73 -3.01
N LYS A 366 -4.27 22.30 -4.22
CA LYS A 366 -3.25 21.26 -4.39
C LYS A 366 -1.88 21.73 -3.87
N TYR A 367 -1.52 23.00 -4.09
CA TYR A 367 -0.28 23.58 -3.61
C TYR A 367 -0.27 23.81 -2.09
N PHE A 368 -1.40 24.21 -1.50
CA PHE A 368 -1.53 24.25 -0.04
C PHE A 368 -1.22 22.89 0.60
N ILE A 369 -1.86 21.82 0.10
CA ILE A 369 -1.65 20.47 0.62
C ILE A 369 -0.17 20.07 0.43
N ARG A 370 0.43 20.33 -0.74
CA ARG A 370 1.86 20.10 -0.99
C ARG A 370 2.72 20.76 0.10
N ASP A 371 2.45 22.04 0.37
CA ASP A 371 3.27 22.85 1.28
C ASP A 371 3.13 22.42 2.74
N GLU A 372 1.98 21.87 3.16
CA GLU A 372 1.84 21.24 4.48
C GLU A 372 2.82 20.07 4.67
N PHE A 373 2.99 19.22 3.65
CA PHE A 373 3.99 18.14 3.69
C PHE A 373 5.43 18.68 3.59
N LEU A 374 5.68 19.66 2.72
CA LEU A 374 7.02 20.23 2.57
C LEU A 374 7.49 20.91 3.84
N ARG A 375 6.60 21.60 4.57
CA ARG A 375 6.90 22.21 5.88
C ARG A 375 7.45 21.19 6.87
N ILE A 376 6.93 19.96 6.86
CA ILE A 376 7.45 18.86 7.69
C ILE A 376 8.86 18.49 7.24
N SER A 377 9.08 18.34 5.92
CA SER A 377 10.35 17.90 5.39
C SER A 377 11.48 18.93 5.58
N THR A 378 11.17 20.22 5.52
CA THR A 378 12.16 21.31 5.67
C THR A 378 12.46 21.67 7.12
N ALA A 379 11.64 21.21 8.08
CA ALA A 379 11.82 21.54 9.50
C ALA A 379 13.05 20.87 10.14
N SER A 380 13.43 19.66 9.71
CA SER A 380 14.47 18.84 10.34
C SER A 380 15.84 18.93 9.62
N GLY A 381 16.09 20.00 8.86
CA GLY A 381 17.10 20.13 7.79
C GLY A 381 18.56 19.73 8.08
N ASP A 382 18.85 18.44 8.17
CA ASP A 382 20.23 17.92 8.19
C ASP A 382 20.82 17.67 6.79
N GLY A 383 20.02 17.90 5.73
CA GLY A 383 20.44 17.83 4.32
C GLY A 383 20.77 16.43 3.80
N LYS A 384 20.50 15.38 4.58
CA LYS A 384 20.88 13.99 4.24
C LYS A 384 19.90 13.30 3.30
N HIS A 385 18.65 13.75 3.30
CA HIS A 385 17.62 13.23 2.42
C HIS A 385 16.66 14.35 1.99
N TYR A 386 15.94 14.12 0.89
CA TYR A 386 15.13 15.14 0.24
C TYR A 386 13.70 14.63 0.01
N CYS A 387 12.76 15.57 -0.05
CA CYS A 387 11.38 15.30 -0.43
C CYS A 387 11.12 15.79 -1.86
N TYR A 388 10.59 14.92 -2.73
CA TYR A 388 10.28 15.21 -4.13
C TYR A 388 8.77 15.11 -4.35
N PRO A 389 8.03 16.23 -4.31
CA PRO A 389 6.58 16.21 -4.45
C PRO A 389 6.14 16.10 -5.92
N HIS A 390 5.18 15.22 -6.18
CA HIS A 390 4.51 15.07 -7.48
C HIS A 390 2.99 15.01 -7.28
N PHE A 391 2.26 15.75 -8.12
CA PHE A 391 0.81 15.66 -8.20
C PHE A 391 0.42 14.46 -9.06
N THR A 392 -0.37 13.53 -8.51
CA THR A 392 -0.66 12.26 -9.17
C THR A 392 -2.15 11.93 -9.25
N CYS A 393 -2.52 11.23 -10.30
CA CYS A 393 -3.81 10.56 -10.43
C CYS A 393 -3.53 9.08 -10.70
N ALA A 394 -3.54 8.25 -9.65
CA ALA A 394 -3.15 6.83 -9.75
C ALA A 394 -4.02 6.01 -10.71
N VAL A 395 -5.22 6.49 -11.04
CA VAL A 395 -6.15 5.85 -11.98
C VAL A 395 -6.01 6.37 -13.41
N ASP A 396 -5.08 7.30 -13.65
CA ASP A 396 -4.69 7.79 -14.96
C ASP A 396 -3.31 7.21 -15.32
N THR A 397 -3.33 6.27 -16.26
CA THR A 397 -2.13 5.53 -16.70
C THR A 397 -1.07 6.45 -17.31
N GLU A 398 -1.47 7.51 -18.01
CA GLU A 398 -0.53 8.42 -18.67
C GLU A 398 0.08 9.40 -17.67
N ASN A 399 -0.71 9.88 -16.70
CA ASN A 399 -0.18 10.66 -15.58
C ASN A 399 0.90 9.88 -14.82
N ILE A 400 0.64 8.62 -14.46
CA ILE A 400 1.60 7.78 -13.74
C ILE A 400 2.83 7.45 -14.60
N ARG A 401 2.67 7.22 -15.90
CA ARG A 401 3.81 7.03 -16.82
C ARG A 401 4.76 8.22 -16.78
N ARG A 402 4.24 9.45 -16.90
CA ARG A 402 5.05 10.68 -16.87
C ARG A 402 5.73 10.88 -15.53
N VAL A 403 4.96 10.81 -14.43
CA VAL A 403 5.50 11.02 -13.08
C VAL A 403 6.57 9.97 -12.74
N PHE A 404 6.38 8.71 -13.13
CA PHE A 404 7.35 7.67 -12.88
C PHE A 404 8.65 7.88 -13.68
N ASN A 405 8.55 8.35 -14.93
CA ASN A 405 9.71 8.72 -15.72
C ASN A 405 10.50 9.86 -15.07
N ASP A 406 9.83 10.89 -14.54
CA ASP A 406 10.49 11.97 -13.80
C ASP A 406 11.19 11.46 -12.53
N CYS A 407 10.52 10.53 -11.82
CA CYS A 407 11.08 9.89 -10.64
C CYS A 407 12.29 9.02 -10.94
N ARG A 408 12.41 8.46 -12.15
CA ARG A 408 13.48 7.53 -12.53
C ARG A 408 14.86 8.18 -12.40
N ASP A 409 15.01 9.40 -12.90
CA ASP A 409 16.28 10.13 -12.86
C ASP A 409 16.67 10.46 -11.41
N ILE A 410 15.67 10.77 -10.58
CA ILE A 410 15.83 11.00 -9.14
C ILE A 410 16.30 9.72 -8.45
N ILE A 411 15.62 8.59 -8.69
CA ILE A 411 15.93 7.28 -8.10
C ILE A 411 17.32 6.81 -8.52
N GLN A 412 17.69 7.00 -9.79
CA GLN A 412 19.00 6.59 -10.30
C GLN A 412 20.13 7.38 -9.61
N ARG A 413 19.97 8.70 -9.43
CA ARG A 413 20.93 9.52 -8.68
C ARG A 413 21.00 9.11 -7.21
N MET A 414 19.88 8.80 -6.57
CA MET A 414 19.84 8.30 -5.18
C MET A 414 20.61 6.99 -5.04
N HIS A 415 20.36 6.06 -5.95
CA HIS A 415 21.00 4.76 -5.93
C HIS A 415 22.52 4.87 -6.11
N LEU A 416 22.99 5.70 -7.04
CA LEU A 416 24.43 5.93 -7.24
C LEU A 416 25.08 6.58 -6.01
N ARG A 417 24.42 7.54 -5.35
CA ARG A 417 24.91 8.14 -4.09
C ARG A 417 25.02 7.10 -2.96
N GLN A 418 24.05 6.19 -2.86
CA GLN A 418 24.04 5.14 -1.83
C GLN A 418 25.25 4.20 -1.92
N TYR A 419 25.81 4.01 -3.13
CA TYR A 419 27.00 3.19 -3.36
C TYR A 419 28.30 4.00 -3.52
N GLU A 420 28.30 5.28 -3.14
CA GLU A 420 29.46 6.18 -3.25
C GLU A 420 30.03 6.27 -4.69
N LEU A 421 29.15 6.15 -5.69
CA LEU A 421 29.51 6.23 -7.12
C LEU A 421 29.34 7.66 -7.69
N LEU A 422 28.92 8.63 -6.86
CA LEU A 422 28.68 10.04 -7.21
C LEU A 422 29.44 11.00 -6.32
#